data_AF-A0A5E4AI93-F1
#
_entry.id   AF-A0A5E4AI93-F1
#
_cell.length_a   1.000
_cell.length_b   1.000
_cell.length_c   1.000
_cell.angle_alpha   90.00
_cell.angle_beta   90.00
_cell.angle_gamma   90.00
#
_symmetry.space_group_name_H-M   'P 1'
#
loop_
_entity.id
_entity.type
_entity.pdbx_description
1 polymer ?
#
loop_
_entity_poly.entity_id
_entity_poly.type
_entity_poly.pdbx_seq_one_letter_code
_entity_poly.pdbx_strand_id
1 'polypeptide(L)'
;MERADVIMVALEAMISTNRQDILAASKVLKMILKKYLTPMERADVIMVALEAMISTNRQDILAASKVLKMILKYSIPEIGKVSEIIEYIYFHMYHITESTTQSTIRRILYLLVQSYTDEVILTLFKIMDESQK
;
A
#
# COMPACT_ATOMS: atom_id res chain seq x y z
N MET A 1 11.20 17.52 15.90
CA MET A 1 10.85 16.72 14.71
C MET A 1 9.68 15.85 15.12
N GLU A 2 8.49 16.27 14.72
CA GLU A 2 7.24 15.56 15.00
C GLU A 2 7.16 14.27 14.17
N ARG A 3 6.28 13.35 14.56
CA ARG A 3 6.10 12.06 13.83
C ARG A 3 5.76 12.27 12.35
N ALA A 4 5.00 13.32 12.03
CA ALA A 4 4.65 13.71 10.67
C ALA A 4 5.88 14.15 9.85
N ASP A 5 6.81 14.89 10.46
CA ASP A 5 8.05 15.33 9.79
C ASP A 5 8.92 14.16 9.35
N VAL A 6 9.04 13.12 10.21
CA VAL A 6 9.85 11.93 9.89
C VAL A 6 9.24 11.13 8.73
N ILE A 7 7.90 11.07 8.67
CA ILE A 7 7.17 10.42 7.57
C ILE A 7 7.37 11.18 6.27
N MET A 8 7.18 12.50 6.29
CA MET A 8 7.32 13.36 5.12
C MET A 8 8.74 13.30 4.56
N VAL A 9 9.77 13.42 5.41
CA VAL A 9 11.19 13.31 5.01
C VAL A 9 11.50 11.92 4.42
N ALA A 10 10.94 10.85 4.99
CA ALA A 10 11.14 9.51 4.44
C ALA A 10 10.48 9.35 3.06
N LEU A 11 9.29 9.93 2.85
CA LEU A 11 8.59 9.89 1.56
C LEU A 11 9.30 10.73 0.48
N GLU A 12 9.78 11.93 0.83
CA GLU A 12 10.55 12.79 -0.07
C GLU A 12 11.86 12.11 -0.51
N ALA A 13 12.58 11.49 0.44
CA ALA A 13 13.82 10.77 0.15
C ALA A 13 13.61 9.54 -0.74
N MET A 14 12.39 9.00 -0.85
CA MET A 14 12.07 7.90 -1.79
C MET A 14 11.96 8.33 -3.26
N ILE A 15 11.79 9.64 -3.50
CA ILE A 15 11.79 10.26 -4.82
C ILE A 15 13.24 10.51 -5.30
N SER A 16 14.22 10.47 -4.39
CA SER A 16 15.65 10.61 -4.74
C SER A 16 16.11 9.55 -5.75
N THR A 17 17.04 9.95 -6.62
CA THR A 17 17.76 9.06 -7.57
C THR A 17 19.04 8.48 -6.96
N ASN A 18 19.48 8.97 -5.80
CA ASN A 18 20.67 8.48 -5.11
C ASN A 18 20.35 7.20 -4.33
N ARG A 19 21.07 6.12 -4.66
CA ARG A 19 20.88 4.78 -4.05
C ARG A 19 21.10 4.76 -2.53
N GLN A 20 22.01 5.58 -2.01
CA GLN A 20 22.28 5.63 -0.56
C GLN A 20 21.11 6.30 0.19
N ASP A 21 20.55 7.37 -0.35
CA ASP A 21 19.40 8.07 0.22
C ASP A 21 18.16 7.17 0.21
N ILE A 22 17.94 6.43 -0.87
CA ILE A 22 16.84 5.44 -0.98
C ILE A 22 16.99 4.32 0.07
N LEU A 23 18.22 3.84 0.32
CA LEU A 23 18.47 2.80 1.32
C LEU A 23 18.28 3.31 2.75
N ALA A 24 18.68 4.56 3.02
CA ALA A 24 18.45 5.21 4.30
C ALA A 24 16.94 5.43 4.53
N ALA A 25 16.25 5.99 3.54
CA ALA A 25 14.80 6.17 3.54
C ALA A 25 14.06 4.84 3.74
N SER A 26 14.54 3.76 3.10
CA SER A 26 13.99 2.41 3.27
C SER A 26 14.05 1.90 4.71
N LYS A 27 15.18 2.11 5.38
CA LYS A 27 15.35 1.73 6.79
C LYS A 27 14.46 2.55 7.71
N VAL A 28 14.37 3.86 7.46
CA VAL A 28 13.51 4.78 8.23
C VAL A 28 12.04 4.41 8.04
N LEU A 29 11.58 4.25 6.80
CA LEU A 29 10.21 3.86 6.50
C LEU A 29 9.84 2.53 7.16
N LYS A 30 10.73 1.52 7.08
CA LYS A 30 10.53 0.24 7.78
C LYS A 30 10.36 0.43 9.29
N MET A 31 11.20 1.27 9.89
CA MET A 31 11.14 1.53 11.33
C MET A 31 9.82 2.23 11.71
N ILE A 32 9.38 3.21 10.92
CA ILE A 32 8.09 3.89 11.08
C ILE A 32 6.93 2.91 10.99
N LEU A 33 6.85 2.16 9.89
CA LEU A 33 5.77 1.21 9.61
C LEU A 33 5.61 0.15 10.71
N LYS A 34 6.73 -0.33 11.27
CA LYS A 34 6.71 -1.38 12.29
C LYS A 34 6.53 -0.88 13.72
N LYS A 35 7.12 0.27 14.06
CA LYS A 35 7.26 0.71 15.46
C LYS A 35 6.41 1.91 15.82
N TYR A 36 5.99 2.70 14.84
CA TYR A 36 5.35 4.00 15.10
C TYR A 36 3.95 4.14 14.52
N LEU A 37 3.59 3.35 13.51
CA LEU A 37 2.23 3.33 12.98
C LEU A 37 1.35 2.31 13.72
N THR A 38 0.12 2.71 13.98
CA THR A 38 -0.99 1.83 14.38
C THR A 38 -1.46 0.98 13.19
N PRO A 39 -2.25 -0.09 13.43
CA PRO A 39 -2.87 -0.85 12.33
C PRO A 39 -3.69 0.04 11.38
N MET A 40 -4.38 1.06 11.89
CA MET A 40 -5.18 1.98 11.10
C MET A 40 -4.31 2.88 10.21
N GLU A 41 -3.27 3.51 10.77
CA GLU A 41 -2.36 4.36 9.98
C GLU A 41 -1.59 3.54 8.92
N ARG A 42 -1.31 2.26 9.17
CA ARG A 42 -0.75 1.36 8.15
C ARG A 42 -1.73 1.16 6.99
N ALA A 43 -3.02 1.02 7.28
CA ALA A 43 -4.06 0.91 6.27
C ALA A 43 -4.14 2.19 5.43
N ASP A 44 -4.11 3.36 6.08
CA ASP A 44 -4.15 4.66 5.41
C ASP A 44 -2.95 4.84 4.47
N VAL A 45 -1.74 4.46 4.90
CA VAL A 45 -0.54 4.51 4.03
C VAL A 45 -0.68 3.58 2.83
N ILE A 46 -1.26 2.38 3.00
CA ILE A 46 -1.52 1.46 1.89
C ILE A 46 -2.56 2.04 0.93
N MET A 47 -3.64 2.62 1.46
CA MET A 47 -4.70 3.23 0.67
C MET A 47 -4.18 4.40 -0.17
N VAL A 48 -3.46 5.35 0.45
CA VAL A 48 -2.85 6.49 -0.25
C VAL A 48 -1.89 6.02 -1.35
N ALA A 49 -1.12 4.96 -1.10
CA ALA A 49 -0.24 4.42 -2.12
C ALA A 49 -1.01 3.71 -3.26
N LEU A 50 -2.13 3.05 -2.98
CA LEU A 50 -3.00 2.49 -4.01
C LEU A 50 -3.68 3.59 -4.84
N GLU A 51 -4.13 4.68 -4.22
CA GLU A 51 -4.67 5.85 -4.91
C GLU A 51 -3.64 6.48 -5.84
N ALA A 52 -2.42 6.71 -5.35
CA ALA A 52 -1.33 7.27 -6.14
C ALA A 52 -0.91 6.36 -7.32
N MET A 53 -1.14 5.04 -7.23
CA MET A 53 -0.92 4.11 -8.35
C MET A 53 -1.92 4.28 -9.50
N ILE A 54 -3.09 4.85 -9.23
CA ILE A 54 -4.13 5.11 -10.25
C ILE A 54 -3.98 6.53 -10.84
N SER A 55 -3.03 7.32 -10.33
CA SER A 55 -2.68 8.64 -10.86
C SER A 55 -2.23 8.58 -12.31
N THR A 56 -2.44 9.67 -13.05
CA THR A 56 -1.87 9.86 -14.40
C THR A 56 -0.42 10.33 -14.36
N ASN A 57 0.08 10.76 -13.19
CA ASN A 57 1.45 11.20 -13.00
C ASN A 57 2.40 10.01 -12.75
N ARG A 58 3.35 9.82 -13.66
CA ARG A 58 4.34 8.74 -13.58
C ARG A 58 5.20 8.78 -12.32
N GLN A 59 5.49 9.96 -11.78
CA GLN A 59 6.31 10.08 -10.56
C GLN A 59 5.56 9.56 -9.34
N ASP A 60 4.27 9.86 -9.24
CA ASP A 60 3.40 9.39 -8.15
C ASP A 60 3.26 7.87 -8.21
N ILE A 61 3.05 7.31 -9.41
CA ILE A 61 3.00 5.86 -9.63
C ILE A 61 4.31 5.18 -9.20
N LEU A 62 5.46 5.76 -9.58
CA LEU A 62 6.77 5.22 -9.21
C LEU A 62 7.05 5.30 -7.71
N ALA A 63 6.71 6.41 -7.07
CA ALA A 63 6.84 6.60 -5.63
C ALA A 63 5.95 5.59 -4.88
N ALA A 64 4.68 5.50 -5.26
CA ALA A 64 3.72 4.55 -4.72
C ALA A 64 4.17 3.09 -4.88
N SER A 65 4.69 2.72 -6.06
CA SER A 65 5.24 1.38 -6.29
C SER A 65 6.41 1.06 -5.36
N LYS A 66 7.29 2.03 -5.11
CA LYS A 66 8.39 1.86 -4.15
C LYS A 66 7.88 1.72 -2.72
N VAL A 67 6.94 2.56 -2.28
CA VAL A 67 6.33 2.51 -0.94
C VAL A 67 5.68 1.15 -0.72
N LEU A 68 4.82 0.72 -1.63
CA LEU A 68 4.13 -0.56 -1.54
C LEU A 68 5.12 -1.73 -1.57
N LYS A 69 6.08 -1.77 -2.50
CA LYS A 69 7.12 -2.82 -2.50
C LYS A 69 7.87 -2.90 -1.16
N MET A 70 8.11 -1.79 -0.50
CA MET A 70 8.77 -1.80 0.81
C MET A 70 7.87 -2.32 1.92
N ILE A 71 6.59 -1.91 1.96
CA ILE A 71 5.60 -2.43 2.90
C ILE A 71 5.52 -3.96 2.77
N LEU A 72 5.45 -4.47 1.53
CA LEU A 72 5.35 -5.90 1.24
C LEU A 72 6.65 -6.68 1.51
N LYS A 73 7.82 -6.04 1.35
CA LYS A 73 9.12 -6.70 1.55
C LYS A 73 9.42 -7.01 3.02
N TYR A 74 8.85 -6.25 3.95
CA TYR A 74 9.15 -6.41 5.37
C TYR A 74 7.90 -6.84 6.13
N SER A 75 7.57 -8.15 6.09
CA SER A 75 6.55 -8.85 6.90
C SER A 75 5.49 -7.91 7.48
N ILE A 76 4.36 -7.78 6.77
CA ILE A 76 3.29 -6.85 7.12
C ILE A 76 2.92 -7.01 8.61
N PRO A 77 3.16 -6.00 9.47
CA PRO A 77 2.57 -5.94 10.80
C PRO A 77 1.05 -5.79 10.65
N GLU A 78 0.28 -6.15 11.68
CA GLU A 78 -1.19 -6.07 11.69
C GLU A 78 -1.75 -4.84 10.97
N ILE A 79 -2.56 -5.00 9.92
CA ILE A 79 -3.20 -3.93 9.17
C ILE A 79 -4.66 -3.85 9.63
N GLY A 80 -5.14 -2.64 9.91
CA GLY A 80 -6.57 -2.40 10.11
C GLY A 80 -7.29 -2.22 8.78
N LYS A 81 -8.62 -2.28 8.79
CA LYS A 81 -9.45 -1.95 7.61
C LYS A 81 -9.09 -2.74 6.35
N VAL A 82 -8.79 -4.04 6.49
CA VAL A 82 -8.41 -4.86 5.34
C VAL A 82 -9.58 -4.96 4.37
N SER A 83 -10.82 -5.04 4.87
CA SER A 83 -12.03 -4.97 4.03
C SER A 83 -12.08 -3.73 3.13
N GLU A 84 -11.77 -2.53 3.65
CA GLU A 84 -11.78 -1.28 2.87
C GLU A 84 -10.73 -1.32 1.74
N ILE A 85 -9.54 -1.87 2.02
CA ILE A 85 -8.48 -2.03 1.02
C ILE A 85 -8.90 -3.00 -0.09
N ILE A 86 -9.57 -4.10 0.26
CA ILE A 86 -10.08 -5.08 -0.70
C ILE A 86 -11.18 -4.48 -1.58
N GLU A 87 -12.14 -3.78 -0.98
CA GLU A 87 -13.19 -3.07 -1.70
C GLU A 87 -12.57 -2.08 -2.70
N TYR A 88 -11.61 -1.26 -2.26
CA TYR A 88 -10.90 -0.32 -3.12
C TYR A 88 -10.22 -0.99 -4.32
N ILE A 89 -9.43 -2.05 -4.06
CA ILE A 89 -8.74 -2.80 -5.12
C ILE A 89 -9.77 -3.37 -6.12
N TYR A 90 -10.85 -3.97 -5.63
CA TYR A 90 -11.86 -4.57 -6.49
C TYR A 90 -12.48 -3.56 -7.45
N PHE A 91 -12.91 -2.40 -6.93
CA PHE A 91 -13.60 -1.40 -7.75
C PHE A 91 -12.69 -0.64 -8.71
N HIS A 92 -11.40 -0.49 -8.40
CA HIS A 92 -10.52 0.41 -9.16
C HIS A 92 -9.51 -0.33 -10.05
N MET A 93 -9.24 -1.60 -9.79
CA MET A 93 -8.25 -2.37 -10.54
C MET A 93 -8.64 -2.61 -12.00
N TYR A 94 -9.94 -2.64 -12.33
CA TYR A 94 -10.41 -2.87 -13.70
C TYR A 94 -9.91 -1.82 -14.71
N HIS A 95 -9.68 -0.59 -14.24
CA HIS A 95 -9.28 0.54 -15.09
C HIS A 95 -7.77 0.72 -15.23
N ILE A 96 -6.97 -0.02 -14.46
CA ILE A 96 -5.51 0.09 -14.48
C ILE A 96 -4.95 -0.75 -15.63
N THR A 97 -4.40 -0.09 -16.66
CA THR A 97 -3.83 -0.79 -17.84
C THR A 97 -2.33 -1.03 -17.74
N GLU A 98 -1.62 -0.35 -16.84
CA GLU A 98 -0.17 -0.43 -16.69
C GLU A 98 0.24 -1.72 -15.96
N SER A 99 1.02 -2.56 -16.65
CA SER A 99 1.33 -3.93 -16.22
C SER A 99 2.13 -3.99 -14.91
N THR A 100 3.02 -3.03 -14.66
CA THR A 100 3.82 -2.98 -13.42
C THR A 100 2.92 -2.70 -12.22
N THR A 101 2.00 -1.74 -12.34
CA THR A 101 1.01 -1.41 -11.31
C THR A 101 0.10 -2.60 -11.04
N GLN A 102 -0.45 -3.24 -12.09
CA GLN A 102 -1.24 -4.46 -11.93
C GLN A 102 -0.47 -5.58 -11.19
N SER A 103 0.80 -5.80 -11.53
CA SER A 103 1.63 -6.83 -10.88
C SER A 103 1.86 -6.52 -9.39
N THR A 104 1.98 -5.24 -9.04
CA THR A 104 2.19 -4.81 -7.66
C THR A 104 0.90 -4.97 -6.85
N ILE A 105 -0.24 -4.55 -7.39
CA ILE A 105 -1.55 -4.70 -6.76
C ILE A 105 -1.89 -6.18 -6.54
N ARG A 106 -1.68 -7.06 -7.53
CA ARG A 106 -1.86 -8.51 -7.36
C ARG A 106 -1.02 -9.07 -6.21
N ARG A 107 0.21 -8.57 -6.05
CA ARG A 107 1.09 -9.00 -4.96
C ARG A 107 0.60 -8.52 -3.59
N ILE A 108 0.02 -7.32 -3.51
CA ILE A 108 -0.65 -6.83 -2.30
C ILE A 108 -1.83 -7.73 -1.96
N LEU A 109 -2.70 -8.00 -2.93
CA LEU A 109 -3.86 -8.86 -2.74
C LEU A 109 -3.45 -10.25 -2.24
N TYR A 110 -2.43 -10.85 -2.84
CA TYR A 110 -1.89 -12.14 -2.40
C TYR A 110 -1.44 -12.11 -0.93
N LEU A 111 -0.77 -11.05 -0.51
CA LEU A 111 -0.29 -10.90 0.87
C LEU A 111 -1.42 -10.65 1.87
N LEU A 112 -2.45 -9.90 1.46
CA LEU A 112 -3.66 -9.72 2.27
C LEU A 112 -4.40 -11.03 2.43
N VAL A 113 -4.58 -11.80 1.35
CA VAL A 113 -5.21 -13.13 1.40
C VAL A 113 -4.42 -14.08 2.31
N GLN A 114 -3.08 -14.07 2.25
CA GLN A 114 -2.27 -14.92 3.14
C GLN A 114 -2.37 -14.53 4.63
N SER A 115 -2.55 -13.25 4.93
CA SER A 115 -2.44 -12.74 6.31
C SER A 115 -3.80 -12.52 6.98
N TYR A 116 -4.86 -12.31 6.20
CA TYR A 116 -6.21 -11.94 6.63
C TYR A 116 -7.26 -12.72 5.83
N THR A 117 -7.04 -14.03 5.64
CA THR A 117 -7.83 -14.87 4.74
C THR A 117 -9.34 -14.72 4.93
N ASP A 118 -9.82 -14.85 6.17
CA ASP A 118 -11.25 -14.81 6.48
C ASP A 118 -11.88 -13.45 6.16
N GLU A 119 -11.22 -12.35 6.57
CA GLU A 119 -11.71 -11.00 6.31
C GLU A 119 -11.77 -10.71 4.80
N VAL A 120 -10.75 -11.14 4.04
CA VAL A 120 -10.73 -10.97 2.58
C VAL A 120 -11.84 -11.77 1.91
N ILE A 121 -12.03 -13.05 2.28
CA ILE A 121 -13.07 -13.90 1.70
C ILE A 121 -14.47 -13.33 2.00
N LEU A 122 -14.74 -12.96 3.26
CA LEU A 122 -16.02 -12.38 3.66
C LEU A 122 -16.30 -11.06 2.92
N THR A 123 -15.28 -10.22 2.76
CA THR A 123 -15.42 -8.96 2.01
C THR A 123 -15.76 -9.21 0.55
N LEU A 124 -15.08 -10.15 -0.11
CA LEU A 124 -15.35 -10.49 -1.51
C LEU A 124 -16.77 -11.06 -1.69
N PHE A 125 -17.23 -11.92 -0.79
CA PHE A 125 -18.61 -12.42 -0.82
C PHE A 125 -19.62 -11.28 -0.68
N LYS A 126 -19.42 -10.37 0.27
CA LYS A 126 -20.28 -9.20 0.46
C LYS A 126 -20.36 -8.34 -0.83
N ILE A 127 -19.22 -8.06 -1.46
CA ILE A 127 -19.18 -7.29 -2.72
C ILE A 127 -19.97 -8.01 -3.82
N MET A 128 -19.84 -9.33 -3.93
CA MET A 128 -20.56 -10.12 -4.94
C MET A 128 -22.07 -10.11 -4.70
N ASP A 129 -22.50 -10.27 -3.45
CA ASP A 129 -23.93 -10.23 -3.08
C ASP A 129 -24.56 -8.85 -3.32
N GLU A 130 -23.81 -7.77 -3.06
CA GLU A 130 -24.27 -6.39 -3.32
C GLU A 130 -24.29 -6.05 -4.81
N SER A 131 -23.39 -6.63 -5.61
CA SER A 131 -23.35 -6.43 -7.06
C SER A 131 -24.45 -7.17 -7.82
N GLN A 132 -25.13 -8.12 -7.18
CA GLN A 132 -26.23 -8.92 -7.77
C GLN A 132 -27.64 -8.39 -7.44
N LYS A 133 -27.76 -7.30 -6.68
CA LYS A 133 -29.02 -6.61 -6.40
C LYS A 133 -29.28 -5.46 -7.38
#